data_AF-A0A4U0HEC8-F1
#
_entry.id   AF-A0A4U0HEC8-F1
#
_cell.length_a   1.000
_cell.length_b   1.000
_cell.length_c   1.000
_cell.angle_alpha   90.00
_cell.angle_beta   90.00
_cell.angle_gamma   90.00
#
_symmetry.space_group_name_H-M   'P 1'
#
loop_
_entity.id
_entity.type
_entity.pdbx_description
1 polymer ?
#
loop_
_entity_poly.entity_id
_entity_poly.type
_entity_poly.pdbx_seq_one_letter_code
_entity_poly.pdbx_strand_id
1 'polypeptide(L)'
;MDLPSWLDQRRRSAGARVVERGTFVELAQDWHAGEDYGGWNRDEAWCPYQKHLARARRAVAEAEGAGAEPRLTALAWKHLLASAYETAWHDVDRPDRPPAAWAKAVASHGRATGVLVAAAQWFGSQARSLGAELVDIDDDGIEELVLRSEHLFAVLAPAHGGRLVYLAWHGPDGGVLTVGNPTDDWNRQEEMNSYMEVPANHPGGLADSGGVHDRHEVTLHREDGVLRAELTNVQEGSQFHGLRKEIVLDNVSPSLLVAYHLPAAVPAITVDTCLSPDYCGLLRYGAAELQRQGGPNWRGVRNCGTAVWVALPGDEGTTWCDPDGPDPGHGVLVRMCAEARSFHLLIGIGDIGDDTAERAVRAGRERLSYLAAETTGDLT
;
A
#
# COMPACT_ATOMS: atom_id res chain seq x y z
N MET A 1 42.04 6.14 -22.16
CA MET A 1 42.30 4.87 -22.89
C MET A 1 41.63 5.02 -24.25
N ASP A 2 42.32 4.79 -25.36
CA ASP A 2 41.69 4.86 -26.69
C ASP A 2 41.08 3.51 -27.08
N LEU A 3 40.06 3.54 -27.95
CA LEU A 3 39.33 2.35 -28.39
C LEU A 3 40.26 1.25 -28.97
N PRO A 4 41.30 1.58 -29.78
CA PRO A 4 42.24 0.59 -30.28
C PRO A 4 43.02 -0.15 -29.19
N SER A 5 43.56 0.57 -28.19
CA SER A 5 44.31 -0.04 -27.09
C SER A 5 43.40 -0.87 -26.17
N TRP A 6 42.17 -0.40 -25.95
CA TRP A 6 41.15 -1.14 -25.21
C TRP A 6 40.77 -2.45 -25.92
N LEU A 7 40.62 -2.43 -27.26
CA LEU A 7 40.34 -3.63 -28.06
C LEU A 7 41.51 -4.60 -28.07
N ASP A 8 42.75 -4.12 -28.17
CA ASP A 8 43.94 -4.97 -28.19
C ASP A 8 44.15 -5.74 -26.87
N GLN A 9 43.83 -5.13 -25.73
CA GLN A 9 43.88 -5.80 -24.42
C GLN A 9 42.83 -6.90 -24.26
N ARG A 10 41.74 -6.82 -25.03
CA ARG A 10 40.60 -7.75 -24.98
C ARG A 10 40.50 -8.63 -26.23
N ARG A 11 41.48 -8.55 -27.14
CA ARG A 11 41.61 -9.43 -28.30
C ARG A 11 41.86 -10.85 -27.81
N ARG A 12 40.85 -11.69 -27.99
CA ARG A 12 40.97 -13.11 -27.68
C ARG A 12 41.93 -13.79 -28.65
N SER A 13 42.58 -14.85 -28.16
CA SER A 13 43.31 -15.81 -28.99
C SER A 13 42.42 -16.29 -30.13
N ALA A 14 42.94 -16.34 -31.35
CA ALA A 14 42.18 -16.80 -32.51
C ALA A 14 41.65 -18.22 -32.28
N GLY A 15 40.33 -18.39 -32.39
CA GLY A 15 39.65 -19.66 -32.20
C GLY A 15 38.18 -19.58 -32.58
N ALA A 16 37.61 -20.68 -33.09
CA ALA A 16 36.19 -20.79 -33.35
C ALA A 16 35.47 -21.08 -32.02
N ARG A 17 34.48 -20.24 -31.67
CA ARG A 17 33.53 -20.52 -30.58
C ARG A 17 32.12 -20.41 -31.10
N VAL A 18 31.20 -21.14 -30.48
CA VAL A 18 29.77 -20.87 -30.61
C VAL A 18 29.50 -19.57 -29.85
N VAL A 19 28.94 -18.58 -30.54
CA VAL A 19 28.36 -17.39 -29.91
C VAL A 19 26.89 -17.74 -29.68
N GLU A 20 26.48 -17.85 -28.43
CA GLU A 20 25.09 -18.10 -28.10
C GLU A 20 24.28 -16.80 -28.26
N ARG A 21 22.94 -16.88 -28.34
CA ARG A 21 22.12 -15.66 -28.30
C ARG A 21 22.35 -15.00 -26.94
N GLY A 22 22.89 -13.78 -26.91
CA GLY A 22 23.31 -13.19 -25.65
C GLY A 22 23.75 -11.73 -25.71
N THR A 23 24.31 -11.30 -24.59
CA THR A 23 24.63 -9.89 -24.27
C THR A 23 26.02 -9.43 -24.76
N PHE A 24 26.39 -8.18 -24.48
CA PHE A 24 27.70 -7.62 -24.84
C PHE A 24 28.83 -8.30 -24.06
N VAL A 25 30.04 -8.30 -24.64
CA VAL A 25 31.17 -9.14 -24.19
C VAL A 25 31.58 -8.83 -22.75
N GLU A 26 31.50 -7.57 -22.34
CA GLU A 26 31.86 -7.10 -21.01
C GLU A 26 30.91 -7.66 -19.96
N LEU A 27 29.59 -7.61 -20.21
CA LEU A 27 28.60 -8.17 -19.30
C LEU A 27 28.73 -9.70 -19.21
N ALA A 28 28.85 -10.37 -20.35
CA ALA A 28 28.95 -11.82 -20.40
C ALA A 28 30.21 -12.35 -19.70
N GLN A 29 31.34 -11.66 -19.85
CA GLN A 29 32.65 -12.16 -19.41
C GLN A 29 33.23 -11.40 -18.24
N ASP A 30 33.44 -10.09 -18.42
CA ASP A 30 34.12 -9.29 -17.41
C ASP A 30 33.29 -9.19 -16.16
N TRP A 31 31.96 -9.07 -16.29
CA TRP A 31 31.00 -8.95 -15.20
C TRP A 31 30.38 -10.29 -14.78
N HIS A 32 30.79 -11.39 -15.44
CA HIS A 32 30.41 -12.76 -15.11
C HIS A 32 28.90 -13.07 -15.19
N ALA A 33 28.13 -12.31 -15.98
CA ALA A 33 26.71 -12.62 -16.18
C ALA A 33 26.51 -13.90 -17.01
N GLY A 34 27.45 -14.22 -17.91
CA GLY A 34 27.23 -15.21 -18.97
C GLY A 34 26.44 -14.63 -20.14
N GLU A 35 26.48 -15.30 -21.30
CA GLU A 35 25.73 -14.87 -22.48
C GLU A 35 24.21 -14.99 -22.25
N ASP A 36 23.78 -15.90 -21.37
CA ASP A 36 22.40 -16.18 -20.98
C ASP A 36 21.95 -15.50 -19.67
N TYR A 37 22.78 -14.62 -19.08
CA TYR A 37 22.58 -14.04 -17.74
C TYR A 37 22.56 -15.06 -16.60
N GLY A 38 22.91 -16.33 -16.85
CA GLY A 38 22.83 -17.40 -15.87
C GLY A 38 23.76 -17.22 -14.66
N GLY A 39 24.89 -16.53 -14.83
CA GLY A 39 25.82 -16.23 -13.74
C GLY A 39 25.22 -15.28 -12.70
N TRP A 40 24.55 -14.22 -13.16
CA TRP A 40 23.87 -13.27 -12.29
C TRP A 40 22.56 -13.83 -11.73
N ASN A 41 21.79 -14.52 -12.57
CA ASN A 41 20.54 -15.10 -12.13
C ASN A 41 20.75 -16.24 -11.12
N ARG A 42 21.89 -16.93 -11.10
CA ARG A 42 22.16 -18.01 -10.12
C ARG A 42 23.03 -17.55 -8.95
N ASP A 43 23.30 -16.25 -8.83
CA ASP A 43 24.03 -15.69 -7.72
C ASP A 43 23.27 -15.96 -6.40
N GLU A 44 24.00 -16.43 -5.38
CA GLU A 44 23.43 -16.74 -4.06
C GLU A 44 22.84 -15.49 -3.40
N ALA A 45 23.46 -14.32 -3.58
CA ALA A 45 22.99 -13.04 -3.07
C ALA A 45 21.68 -12.59 -3.74
N TRP A 46 21.37 -13.09 -4.95
CA TRP A 46 20.11 -12.81 -5.64
C TRP A 46 18.97 -13.79 -5.26
N CYS A 47 19.30 -14.94 -4.67
CA CYS A 47 18.36 -16.02 -4.38
C CYS A 47 17.10 -15.59 -3.57
N PRO A 48 17.18 -14.72 -2.53
CA PRO A 48 16.00 -14.27 -1.80
C PRO A 48 14.96 -13.57 -2.71
N TYR A 49 15.42 -12.66 -3.57
CA TYR A 49 14.58 -11.89 -4.48
C TYR A 49 13.91 -12.77 -5.53
N GLN A 50 14.60 -13.80 -6.01
CA GLN A 50 13.99 -14.80 -6.89
C GLN A 50 12.86 -15.56 -6.20
N LYS A 51 13.03 -15.90 -4.92
CA LYS A 51 12.00 -16.60 -4.15
C LYS A 51 10.75 -15.73 -4.00
N HIS A 52 10.93 -14.43 -3.72
CA HIS A 52 9.83 -13.47 -3.67
C HIS A 52 9.05 -13.44 -5.00
N LEU A 53 9.75 -13.20 -6.12
CA LEU A 53 9.12 -13.14 -7.45
C LEU A 53 8.46 -14.47 -7.86
N ALA A 54 9.10 -15.61 -7.55
CA ALA A 54 8.54 -16.92 -7.84
C ALA A 54 7.29 -17.22 -7.01
N ARG A 55 7.26 -16.82 -5.73
CA ARG A 55 6.09 -16.94 -4.86
C ARG A 55 4.95 -16.06 -5.35
N ALA A 56 5.22 -14.78 -5.61
CA ALA A 56 4.26 -13.84 -6.16
C ALA A 56 3.64 -14.38 -7.46
N ARG A 57 4.46 -14.85 -8.41
CA ARG A 57 3.99 -15.46 -9.66
C ARG A 57 3.05 -16.65 -9.44
N ARG A 58 3.39 -17.56 -8.51
CA ARG A 58 2.52 -18.70 -8.18
C ARG A 58 1.20 -18.23 -7.59
N ALA A 59 1.24 -17.30 -6.65
CA ALA A 59 0.04 -16.76 -5.99
C ALA A 59 -0.94 -16.15 -7.01
N VAL A 60 -0.46 -15.34 -7.97
CA VAL A 60 -1.34 -14.77 -9.00
C VAL A 60 -1.91 -15.85 -9.91
N ALA A 61 -1.08 -16.80 -10.38
CA ALA A 61 -1.54 -17.87 -11.25
C ALA A 61 -2.57 -18.80 -10.57
N GLU A 62 -2.38 -19.09 -9.28
CA GLU A 62 -3.31 -19.89 -8.48
C GLU A 62 -4.64 -19.14 -8.26
N ALA A 63 -4.58 -17.84 -7.96
CA ALA A 63 -5.78 -17.01 -7.82
C ALA A 63 -6.57 -16.89 -9.13
N GLU A 64 -5.88 -16.66 -10.25
CA GLU A 64 -6.48 -16.64 -11.59
C GLU A 64 -7.15 -17.98 -11.92
N GLY A 65 -6.45 -19.10 -11.68
CA GLY A 65 -6.99 -20.45 -11.89
C GLY A 65 -8.19 -20.79 -10.99
N ALA A 66 -8.26 -20.19 -9.80
CA ALA A 66 -9.37 -20.32 -8.86
C ALA A 66 -10.57 -19.39 -9.16
N GLY A 67 -10.47 -18.54 -10.19
CA GLY A 67 -11.53 -17.59 -10.55
C GLY A 67 -11.63 -16.40 -9.60
N ALA A 68 -10.50 -15.94 -9.04
CA ALA A 68 -10.43 -14.70 -8.28
C ALA A 68 -10.91 -13.49 -9.10
N GLU A 69 -11.22 -12.38 -8.43
CA GLU A 69 -11.72 -11.17 -9.07
C GLU A 69 -10.76 -10.69 -10.17
N PRO A 70 -11.23 -10.55 -11.42
CA PRO A 70 -10.35 -10.44 -12.58
C PRO A 70 -9.60 -9.11 -12.67
N ARG A 71 -10.17 -7.99 -12.21
CA ARG A 71 -9.52 -6.67 -12.31
C ARG A 71 -8.34 -6.54 -11.36
N LEU A 72 -8.50 -6.98 -10.12
CA LEU A 72 -7.44 -7.02 -9.12
C LEU A 72 -6.39 -8.09 -9.46
N THR A 73 -6.80 -9.24 -10.01
CA THR A 73 -5.86 -10.24 -10.54
C THR A 73 -5.01 -9.66 -11.68
N ALA A 74 -5.62 -8.90 -12.60
CA ALA A 74 -4.88 -8.21 -13.65
C ALA A 74 -3.93 -7.14 -13.09
N LEU A 75 -4.34 -6.40 -12.06
CA LEU A 75 -3.46 -5.46 -11.36
C LEU A 75 -2.29 -6.18 -10.68
N ALA A 76 -2.53 -7.34 -10.06
CA ALA A 76 -1.50 -8.18 -9.44
C ALA A 76 -0.46 -8.66 -10.48
N TRP A 77 -0.92 -9.12 -11.66
CA TRP A 77 -0.03 -9.44 -12.79
C TRP A 77 0.79 -8.23 -13.26
N LYS A 78 0.16 -7.06 -13.42
CA LYS A 78 0.86 -5.83 -13.81
C LYS A 78 1.93 -5.43 -12.81
N HIS A 79 1.61 -5.47 -11.52
CA HIS A 79 2.55 -5.15 -10.47
C HIS A 79 3.73 -6.14 -10.45
N LEU A 80 3.46 -7.44 -10.54
CA LEU A 80 4.51 -8.46 -10.63
C LEU A 80 5.45 -8.23 -11.83
N LEU A 81 4.89 -7.87 -12.99
CA LEU A 81 5.69 -7.54 -14.17
C LEU A 81 6.56 -6.29 -13.93
N ALA A 82 6.01 -5.27 -13.28
CA ALA A 82 6.74 -4.07 -12.90
C ALA A 82 7.84 -4.35 -11.85
N SER A 83 7.67 -5.35 -10.98
CA SER A 83 8.71 -5.80 -10.04
C SER A 83 9.73 -6.76 -10.63
N ALA A 84 9.52 -7.23 -11.86
CA ALA A 84 10.36 -8.24 -12.52
C ALA A 84 10.92 -7.81 -13.88
N TYR A 85 10.78 -6.53 -14.27
CA TYR A 85 11.19 -6.07 -15.61
C TYR A 85 12.71 -6.12 -15.83
N GLU A 86 13.49 -5.91 -14.76
CA GLU A 86 14.95 -5.95 -14.78
C GLU A 86 15.49 -6.68 -13.53
N THR A 87 15.52 -8.00 -13.59
CA THR A 87 15.98 -8.85 -12.47
C THR A 87 17.48 -9.12 -12.50
N ALA A 88 18.06 -9.35 -11.32
CA ALA A 88 19.43 -9.83 -11.14
C ALA A 88 20.53 -8.90 -11.66
N TRP A 89 20.27 -7.60 -11.84
CA TRP A 89 21.35 -6.64 -12.14
C TRP A 89 22.35 -6.58 -10.99
N HIS A 90 23.64 -6.52 -11.31
CA HIS A 90 24.72 -6.36 -10.35
C HIS A 90 25.35 -4.97 -10.45
N ASP A 91 25.81 -4.44 -9.31
CA ASP A 91 26.48 -3.15 -9.21
C ASP A 91 27.90 -3.24 -9.77
N VAL A 92 28.08 -2.72 -10.99
CA VAL A 92 29.35 -2.83 -11.73
C VAL A 92 30.44 -1.87 -11.22
N ASP A 93 30.07 -0.88 -10.40
CA ASP A 93 31.02 0.07 -9.81
C ASP A 93 31.74 -0.53 -8.59
N ARG A 94 31.25 -1.66 -8.09
CA ARG A 94 31.81 -2.36 -6.95
C ARG A 94 32.67 -3.56 -7.36
N PRO A 95 33.86 -3.79 -6.77
CA PRO A 95 34.70 -4.93 -7.10
C PRO A 95 34.06 -6.29 -6.83
N ASP A 96 33.25 -6.39 -5.77
CA ASP A 96 32.50 -7.59 -5.38
C ASP A 96 31.20 -7.77 -6.16
N ARG A 97 30.80 -6.76 -6.95
CA ARG A 97 29.62 -6.72 -7.80
C ARG A 97 28.38 -7.35 -7.16
N PRO A 98 27.91 -6.89 -6.00
CA PRO A 98 26.69 -7.43 -5.41
C PRO A 98 25.48 -7.10 -6.30
N PRO A 99 24.32 -7.76 -6.12
CA PRO A 99 23.10 -7.33 -6.76
C PRO A 99 22.82 -5.85 -6.48
N ALA A 100 22.47 -5.11 -7.54
CA ALA A 100 22.27 -3.67 -7.48
C ALA A 100 21.13 -3.33 -6.51
N ALA A 101 21.33 -2.29 -5.69
CA ALA A 101 20.37 -1.93 -4.63
C ALA A 101 18.94 -1.68 -5.15
N TRP A 102 18.82 -1.06 -6.32
CA TRP A 102 17.52 -0.82 -6.96
C TRP A 102 16.86 -2.13 -7.43
N ALA A 103 17.64 -3.09 -7.94
CA ALA A 103 17.09 -4.37 -8.40
C ALA A 103 16.57 -5.20 -7.23
N LYS A 104 17.29 -5.15 -6.09
CA LYS A 104 16.85 -5.75 -4.82
C LYS A 104 15.54 -5.13 -4.34
N ALA A 105 15.48 -3.79 -4.27
CA ALA A 105 14.27 -3.06 -3.87
C ALA A 105 13.04 -3.40 -4.74
N VAL A 106 13.18 -3.27 -6.06
CA VAL A 106 12.08 -3.53 -7.01
C VAL A 106 11.58 -4.98 -6.92
N ALA A 107 12.49 -5.95 -6.78
CA ALA A 107 12.09 -7.35 -6.63
C ALA A 107 11.49 -7.66 -5.25
N SER A 108 11.97 -7.02 -4.18
CA SER A 108 11.36 -7.09 -2.85
C SER A 108 9.93 -6.56 -2.85
N HIS A 109 9.66 -5.47 -3.59
CA HIS A 109 8.31 -4.92 -3.73
C HIS A 109 7.33 -5.87 -4.42
N GLY A 110 7.81 -6.86 -5.19
CA GLY A 110 6.95 -7.91 -5.77
C GLY A 110 6.16 -8.71 -4.74
N ARG A 111 6.50 -8.60 -3.45
CA ARG A 111 5.71 -9.11 -2.33
C ARG A 111 4.33 -8.46 -2.18
N ALA A 112 4.17 -7.18 -2.54
CA ALA A 112 2.86 -6.51 -2.54
C ALA A 112 1.84 -7.15 -3.50
N THR A 113 2.30 -7.98 -4.46
CA THR A 113 1.42 -8.87 -5.23
C THR A 113 0.58 -9.77 -4.33
N GLY A 114 1.11 -10.24 -3.19
CA GLY A 114 0.37 -11.05 -2.21
C GLY A 114 -0.88 -10.34 -1.70
N VAL A 115 -0.76 -9.05 -1.38
CA VAL A 115 -1.89 -8.22 -0.93
C VAL A 115 -2.97 -8.11 -2.02
N LEU A 116 -2.56 -7.83 -3.26
CA LEU A 116 -3.49 -7.71 -4.40
C LEU A 116 -4.19 -9.03 -4.69
N VAL A 117 -3.47 -10.16 -4.57
CA VAL A 117 -4.03 -11.51 -4.73
C VAL A 117 -5.04 -11.82 -3.63
N ALA A 118 -4.74 -11.50 -2.37
CA ALA A 118 -5.65 -11.73 -1.27
C ALA A 118 -6.95 -10.93 -1.43
N ALA A 119 -6.87 -9.66 -1.84
CA ALA A 119 -8.05 -8.86 -2.17
C ALA A 119 -8.84 -9.44 -3.35
N ALA A 120 -8.16 -9.90 -4.41
CA ALA A 120 -8.81 -10.53 -5.56
C ALA A 120 -9.55 -11.83 -5.17
N GLN A 121 -8.91 -12.69 -4.38
CA GLN A 121 -9.52 -13.93 -3.88
C GLN A 121 -10.71 -13.64 -2.97
N TRP A 122 -10.60 -12.62 -2.10
CA TRP A 122 -11.70 -12.19 -1.26
C TRP A 122 -12.93 -11.81 -2.08
N PHE A 123 -12.75 -10.95 -3.08
CA PHE A 123 -13.85 -10.49 -3.92
C PHE A 123 -14.35 -11.52 -4.94
N GLY A 124 -13.54 -12.53 -5.28
CA GLY A 124 -13.97 -13.68 -6.07
C GLY A 124 -14.75 -14.74 -5.28
N SER A 125 -14.75 -14.66 -3.94
CA SER A 125 -15.43 -15.63 -3.09
C SER A 125 -16.95 -15.46 -3.10
N GLN A 126 -17.69 -16.57 -3.03
CA GLN A 126 -19.16 -16.55 -3.01
C GLN A 126 -19.74 -16.00 -1.70
N ALA A 127 -19.00 -16.15 -0.59
CA ALA A 127 -19.41 -15.71 0.73
C ALA A 127 -18.38 -14.72 1.29
N ARG A 128 -18.78 -13.45 1.34
CA ARG A 128 -17.95 -12.35 1.85
C ARG A 128 -18.47 -11.92 3.22
N SER A 129 -18.06 -12.64 4.25
CA SER A 129 -18.39 -12.27 5.64
C SER A 129 -17.52 -11.13 6.15
N LEU A 130 -18.05 -10.34 7.06
CA LEU A 130 -17.24 -9.38 7.79
C LEU A 130 -16.09 -10.12 8.50
N GLY A 131 -14.88 -9.58 8.47
CA GLY A 131 -13.64 -10.26 8.89
C GLY A 131 -12.57 -9.28 9.37
N ALA A 132 -11.81 -9.66 10.39
CA ALA A 132 -10.53 -9.03 10.70
C ALA A 132 -9.54 -10.07 11.21
N GLU A 133 -8.29 -9.90 10.84
CA GLU A 133 -7.18 -10.74 11.31
C GLU A 133 -5.85 -9.98 11.25
N LEU A 134 -4.91 -10.39 12.11
CA LEU A 134 -3.50 -10.06 11.97
C LEU A 134 -2.84 -11.18 11.17
N VAL A 135 -2.18 -10.82 10.07
CA VAL A 135 -1.53 -11.79 9.18
C VAL A 135 -0.40 -11.11 8.42
N ASP A 136 0.72 -11.81 8.29
CA ASP A 136 1.79 -11.46 7.34
C ASP A 136 1.31 -11.75 5.91
N ILE A 137 0.71 -10.73 5.29
CA ILE A 137 0.01 -10.86 4.01
C ILE A 137 0.95 -10.78 2.80
N ASP A 138 2.10 -10.14 2.98
CA ASP A 138 3.10 -9.94 1.92
C ASP A 138 4.38 -10.80 2.10
N ASP A 139 4.47 -11.59 3.17
CA ASP A 139 5.58 -12.51 3.49
C ASP A 139 6.89 -11.77 3.77
N ASP A 140 6.82 -10.66 4.51
CA ASP A 140 7.98 -9.92 4.98
C ASP A 140 8.37 -10.21 6.45
N GLY A 141 7.56 -11.01 7.15
CA GLY A 141 7.74 -11.38 8.55
C GLY A 141 7.08 -10.42 9.55
N ILE A 142 6.32 -9.42 9.09
CA ILE A 142 5.57 -8.48 9.90
C ILE A 142 4.08 -8.73 9.66
N GLU A 143 3.27 -8.70 10.73
CA GLU A 143 1.82 -8.87 10.59
C GLU A 143 1.14 -7.53 10.26
N GLU A 144 0.34 -7.53 9.21
CA GLU A 144 -0.62 -6.48 8.90
C GLU A 144 -1.99 -6.77 9.52
N LEU A 145 -2.73 -5.71 9.84
CA LEU A 145 -4.15 -5.82 10.16
C LEU A 145 -4.95 -5.80 8.86
N VAL A 146 -5.60 -6.92 8.55
CA VAL A 146 -6.51 -7.04 7.41
C VAL A 146 -7.95 -6.92 7.89
N LEU A 147 -8.69 -5.95 7.38
CA LEU A 147 -10.13 -5.77 7.61
C LEU A 147 -10.88 -6.03 6.30
N ARG A 148 -11.93 -6.84 6.33
CA ARG A 148 -12.68 -7.25 5.14
C ARG A 148 -14.18 -7.24 5.37
N SER A 149 -14.92 -6.73 4.40
CA SER A 149 -16.39 -6.74 4.35
C SER A 149 -16.87 -7.20 2.97
N GLU A 150 -18.19 -7.16 2.74
CA GLU A 150 -18.74 -7.40 1.41
C GLU A 150 -18.14 -6.47 0.34
N HIS A 151 -17.87 -5.22 0.71
CA HIS A 151 -17.47 -4.16 -0.23
C HIS A 151 -15.98 -3.80 -0.16
N LEU A 152 -15.33 -3.99 0.99
CA LEU A 152 -13.98 -3.50 1.24
C LEU A 152 -13.00 -4.61 1.62
N PHE A 153 -11.75 -4.39 1.23
CA PHE A 153 -10.58 -5.11 1.72
C PHE A 153 -9.52 -4.06 2.08
N ALA A 154 -9.30 -3.85 3.36
CA ALA A 154 -8.39 -2.84 3.90
C ALA A 154 -7.21 -3.52 4.60
N VAL A 155 -6.02 -2.99 4.39
CA VAL A 155 -4.78 -3.47 5.02
C VAL A 155 -4.14 -2.30 5.73
N LEU A 156 -3.92 -2.46 7.02
CA LEU A 156 -3.21 -1.52 7.87
C LEU A 156 -1.88 -2.11 8.30
N ALA A 157 -0.87 -1.26 8.48
CA ALA A 157 0.46 -1.65 8.92
C ALA A 157 0.72 -1.15 10.36
N PRO A 158 0.40 -1.94 11.42
CA PRO A 158 0.61 -1.53 12.81
C PRO A 158 2.07 -1.20 13.13
N ALA A 159 3.02 -1.88 12.50
CA ALA A 159 4.45 -1.61 12.65
C ALA A 159 4.92 -0.29 11.98
N HIS A 160 4.08 0.32 11.14
CA HIS A 160 4.43 1.50 10.34
C HIS A 160 3.35 2.58 10.45
N GLY A 161 3.14 3.09 11.66
CA GLY A 161 2.25 4.22 11.96
C GLY A 161 0.77 3.84 12.05
N GLY A 162 0.42 2.55 12.03
CA GLY A 162 -0.97 2.11 11.95
C GLY A 162 -1.68 2.66 10.71
N ARG A 163 -0.92 2.84 9.61
CA ARG A 163 -1.39 3.46 8.38
C ARG A 163 -2.23 2.50 7.56
N LEU A 164 -3.22 3.01 6.85
CA LEU A 164 -3.95 2.29 5.81
C LEU A 164 -3.09 2.20 4.55
N VAL A 165 -2.36 1.10 4.38
CA VAL A 165 -1.41 0.93 3.27
C VAL A 165 -2.10 0.49 1.98
N TYR A 166 -3.19 -0.28 2.09
CA TYR A 166 -4.02 -0.67 0.95
C TYR A 166 -5.50 -0.58 1.28
N LEU A 167 -6.30 -0.04 0.36
CA LEU A 167 -7.76 -0.14 0.38
C LEU A 167 -8.24 -0.56 -1.00
N ALA A 168 -8.85 -1.73 -1.08
CA ALA A 168 -9.53 -2.20 -2.27
C ALA A 168 -11.04 -2.19 -2.06
N TRP A 169 -11.76 -1.91 -3.15
CA TRP A 169 -13.22 -1.85 -3.20
C TRP A 169 -13.73 -2.73 -4.34
N HIS A 170 -14.84 -3.42 -4.11
CA HIS A 170 -15.56 -4.13 -5.16
C HIS A 170 -16.87 -3.42 -5.50
N GLY A 171 -16.86 -2.71 -6.61
CA GLY A 171 -18.00 -1.96 -7.12
C GLY A 171 -18.81 -2.69 -8.20
N PRO A 172 -19.75 -1.96 -8.85
CA PRO A 172 -20.51 -2.49 -9.99
C PRO A 172 -19.64 -2.95 -11.14
N ASP A 173 -18.51 -2.28 -11.37
CA ASP A 173 -17.58 -2.57 -12.46
C ASP A 173 -16.46 -3.55 -12.04
N GLY A 174 -16.53 -4.14 -10.84
CA GLY A 174 -15.54 -5.07 -10.30
C GLY A 174 -14.57 -4.45 -9.28
N GLY A 175 -13.48 -5.16 -9.03
CA GLY A 175 -12.49 -4.81 -8.01
C GLY A 175 -11.52 -3.71 -8.44
N VAL A 176 -11.24 -2.77 -7.55
CA VAL A 176 -10.26 -1.69 -7.75
C VAL A 176 -9.50 -1.38 -6.47
N LEU A 177 -8.24 -0.95 -6.61
CA LEU A 177 -7.46 -0.37 -5.51
C LEU A 177 -7.72 1.14 -5.48
N THR A 178 -8.03 1.69 -4.30
CA THR A 178 -8.43 3.09 -4.07
C THR A 178 -7.53 3.86 -3.09
N VAL A 179 -6.74 3.15 -2.28
CA VAL A 179 -5.61 3.67 -1.51
C VAL A 179 -4.46 2.69 -1.66
N GLY A 180 -3.26 3.19 -1.93
CA GLY A 180 -2.04 2.40 -2.03
C GLY A 180 -1.26 2.70 -3.31
N ASN A 181 0.03 2.39 -3.29
CA ASN A 181 0.94 2.59 -4.42
C ASN A 181 1.91 1.41 -4.53
N PRO A 182 1.42 0.21 -4.90
CA PRO A 182 2.26 -0.97 -4.95
C PRO A 182 3.37 -0.85 -6.02
N THR A 183 3.11 -0.16 -7.13
CA THR A 183 4.07 -0.02 -8.23
C THR A 183 4.80 1.32 -8.13
N ASP A 184 5.71 1.40 -7.17
CA ASP A 184 6.66 2.50 -7.04
C ASP A 184 8.10 1.98 -7.10
N ASP A 185 8.90 2.60 -7.96
CA ASP A 185 10.30 2.27 -8.23
C ASP A 185 11.27 3.34 -7.69
N TRP A 186 10.76 4.36 -6.99
CA TRP A 186 11.55 5.55 -6.67
C TRP A 186 12.49 5.40 -5.47
N ASN A 187 12.37 4.33 -4.68
CA ASN A 187 13.21 4.14 -3.49
C ASN A 187 14.06 2.85 -3.58
N ARG A 188 15.23 2.89 -2.94
CA ARG A 188 16.10 1.71 -2.76
C ARG A 188 15.69 0.92 -1.50
N GLN A 189 14.45 1.07 -1.06
CA GLN A 189 13.96 0.41 0.16
C GLN A 189 13.52 -1.00 -0.19
N GLU A 190 13.93 -1.97 0.63
CA GLU A 190 13.50 -3.36 0.49
C GLU A 190 12.41 -3.72 1.50
N GLU A 191 12.29 -2.95 2.58
CA GLU A 191 11.31 -3.12 3.65
C GLU A 191 9.92 -2.71 3.15
N MET A 192 8.96 -3.64 3.22
CA MET A 192 7.58 -3.35 2.85
C MET A 192 6.99 -2.33 3.83
N ASN A 193 6.02 -1.57 3.35
CA ASN A 193 5.26 -0.61 4.14
C ASN A 193 6.10 0.49 4.85
N SER A 194 7.43 0.51 4.75
CA SER A 194 8.26 1.58 5.31
C SER A 194 8.00 2.89 4.55
N TYR A 195 7.76 3.98 5.27
CA TYR A 195 7.53 5.28 4.65
C TYR A 195 8.85 5.94 4.23
N MET A 196 8.88 6.59 3.07
CA MET A 196 10.00 7.42 2.66
C MET A 196 9.65 8.88 2.92
N GLU A 197 10.37 9.54 3.83
CA GLU A 197 10.15 10.96 4.13
C GLU A 197 10.84 11.90 3.12
N VAL A 198 11.97 11.47 2.53
CA VAL A 198 12.81 12.33 1.68
C VAL A 198 13.32 11.59 0.42
N PRO A 199 12.84 11.97 -0.79
CA PRO A 199 11.62 12.77 -1.00
C PRO A 199 10.40 12.01 -0.46
N ALA A 200 9.37 12.73 -0.02
CA ALA A 200 8.16 12.09 0.49
C ALA A 200 7.54 11.20 -0.58
N ASN A 201 7.24 9.94 -0.26
CA ASN A 201 6.50 9.05 -1.15
C ASN A 201 5.01 8.98 -0.78
N HIS A 202 4.23 8.14 -1.46
CA HIS A 202 2.82 7.87 -1.19
C HIS A 202 2.63 7.38 0.26
N PRO A 203 1.99 8.16 1.15
CA PRO A 203 1.89 7.83 2.57
C PRO A 203 0.87 6.75 2.90
N GLY A 204 0.06 6.32 1.93
CA GLY A 204 -1.15 5.54 2.20
C GLY A 204 -2.23 6.45 2.78
N GLY A 205 -3.16 5.89 3.54
CA GLY A 205 -4.14 6.60 4.34
C GLY A 205 -3.77 6.64 5.82
N LEU A 206 -4.38 7.57 6.56
CA LEU A 206 -4.24 7.67 8.02
C LEU A 206 -2.79 7.84 8.49
N ALA A 207 -1.98 8.58 7.71
CA ALA A 207 -0.58 8.84 8.01
C ALA A 207 -0.45 10.04 8.93
N ASP A 208 -0.08 9.78 10.18
CA ASP A 208 0.08 10.81 11.21
C ASP A 208 1.43 11.52 11.03
N SER A 209 1.43 12.82 10.73
CA SER A 209 2.68 13.57 10.56
C SER A 209 3.52 13.52 11.84
N GLY A 210 4.76 13.01 11.73
CA GLY A 210 5.66 12.79 12.87
C GLY A 210 5.45 11.48 13.63
N GLY A 211 4.49 10.63 13.20
CA GLY A 211 4.19 9.31 13.77
C GLY A 211 4.06 8.20 12.71
N VAL A 212 4.43 8.49 11.45
CA VAL A 212 4.29 7.56 10.30
C VAL A 212 5.07 6.25 10.43
N HIS A 213 6.01 6.17 11.37
CA HIS A 213 6.84 5.01 11.66
C HIS A 213 6.50 4.33 12.99
N ASP A 214 5.53 4.86 13.75
CA ASP A 214 5.29 4.40 15.10
C ASP A 214 4.64 3.01 15.13
N ARG A 215 5.11 2.15 16.04
CA ARG A 215 4.49 0.86 16.31
C ARG A 215 3.17 1.02 17.06
N HIS A 216 2.17 0.27 16.61
CA HIS A 216 0.86 0.15 17.23
C HIS A 216 0.58 -1.30 17.65
N GLU A 217 -0.16 -1.47 18.75
CA GLU A 217 -0.77 -2.73 19.15
C GLU A 217 -2.24 -2.76 18.76
N VAL A 218 -2.74 -3.94 18.35
CA VAL A 218 -4.08 -4.10 17.79
C VAL A 218 -4.97 -4.90 18.73
N THR A 219 -6.16 -4.38 19.00
CA THR A 219 -7.25 -5.10 19.68
C THR A 219 -8.45 -5.19 18.74
N LEU A 220 -9.03 -6.40 18.61
CA LEU A 220 -10.18 -6.64 17.73
C LEU A 220 -11.44 -6.87 18.56
N HIS A 221 -12.50 -6.18 18.18
CA HIS A 221 -13.85 -6.32 18.75
C HIS A 221 -14.82 -6.67 17.63
N ARG A 222 -15.69 -7.65 17.90
CA ARG A 222 -16.73 -8.08 16.96
C ARG A 222 -18.06 -8.14 17.69
N GLU A 223 -19.02 -7.40 17.15
CA GLU A 223 -20.42 -7.41 17.57
C GLU A 223 -21.29 -7.59 16.31
N ASP A 224 -22.57 -7.92 16.47
CA ASP A 224 -23.41 -8.39 15.36
C ASP A 224 -23.43 -7.41 14.17
N GLY A 225 -22.79 -7.82 13.07
CA GLY A 225 -22.74 -7.07 11.81
C GLY A 225 -21.75 -5.91 11.77
N VAL A 226 -20.98 -5.66 12.83
CA VAL A 226 -20.01 -4.56 12.92
C VAL A 226 -18.68 -5.05 13.51
N LEU A 227 -17.58 -4.53 12.98
CA LEU A 227 -16.24 -4.83 13.41
C LEU A 227 -15.54 -3.55 13.84
N ARG A 228 -14.90 -3.57 15.01
CA ARG A 228 -14.04 -2.49 15.50
C ARG A 228 -12.64 -3.01 15.73
N ALA A 229 -11.65 -2.37 15.13
CA ALA A 229 -10.24 -2.57 15.44
C ALA A 229 -9.69 -1.34 16.15
N GLU A 230 -9.12 -1.51 17.33
CA GLU A 230 -8.40 -0.46 18.05
C GLU A 230 -6.90 -0.62 17.81
N LEU A 231 -6.24 0.43 17.32
CA LEU A 231 -4.79 0.53 17.19
C LEU A 231 -4.28 1.51 18.23
N THR A 232 -3.51 1.04 19.20
CA THR A 232 -2.89 1.88 20.24
C THR A 232 -1.41 2.06 19.95
N ASN A 233 -0.94 3.29 19.81
CA ASN A 233 0.48 3.62 19.62
C ASN A 233 1.27 3.27 20.89
N VAL A 234 2.27 2.41 20.74
CA VAL A 234 3.14 1.92 21.82
C VAL A 234 4.62 2.25 21.57
N GLN A 235 4.90 3.16 20.63
CA GLN A 235 6.26 3.54 20.28
C GLN A 235 6.90 4.34 21.42
N GLU A 236 7.90 3.74 22.08
CA GLU A 236 8.66 4.43 23.12
C GLU A 236 9.34 5.68 22.56
N GLY A 237 9.22 6.79 23.28
CA GLY A 237 9.79 8.09 22.89
C GLY A 237 8.98 8.86 21.85
N SER A 238 7.92 8.28 21.26
CA SER A 238 7.03 9.03 20.37
C SER A 238 6.21 10.05 21.14
N GLN A 239 6.02 11.24 20.54
CA GLN A 239 5.06 12.24 21.04
C GLN A 239 3.62 11.73 21.02
N PHE A 240 3.32 10.74 20.17
CA PHE A 240 2.00 10.13 20.02
C PHE A 240 1.84 8.84 20.84
N HIS A 241 2.77 8.50 21.73
CA HIS A 241 2.64 7.34 22.60
C HIS A 241 1.29 7.37 23.37
N GLY A 242 0.51 6.30 23.21
CA GLY A 242 -0.86 6.18 23.75
C GLY A 242 -1.98 6.75 22.86
N LEU A 243 -1.67 7.25 21.66
CA LEU A 243 -2.66 7.61 20.66
C LEU A 243 -3.46 6.37 20.25
N ARG A 244 -4.78 6.49 20.16
CA ARG A 244 -5.66 5.40 19.75
C ARG A 244 -6.41 5.75 18.47
N LYS A 245 -6.45 4.80 17.54
CA LYS A 245 -7.30 4.82 16.34
C LYS A 245 -8.32 3.69 16.46
N GLU A 246 -9.60 4.01 16.49
CA GLU A 246 -10.68 3.01 16.43
C GLU A 246 -11.26 2.99 15.02
N ILE A 247 -11.11 1.87 14.33
CA ILE A 247 -11.55 1.69 12.95
C ILE A 247 -12.78 0.81 12.95
N VAL A 248 -13.89 1.35 12.43
CA VAL A 248 -15.16 0.65 12.31
C VAL A 248 -15.41 0.27 10.86
N LEU A 249 -15.71 -1.01 10.66
CA LEU A 249 -16.09 -1.60 9.38
C LEU A 249 -17.40 -2.37 9.53
N ASP A 250 -18.27 -2.25 8.53
CA ASP A 250 -19.52 -3.00 8.42
C ASP A 250 -19.76 -3.49 6.98
N ASN A 251 -20.87 -4.20 6.78
CA ASN A 251 -21.31 -4.65 5.46
C ASN A 251 -22.32 -3.70 4.80
N VAL A 252 -22.69 -2.59 5.44
CA VAL A 252 -23.75 -1.69 4.95
C VAL A 252 -23.18 -0.66 3.99
N SER A 253 -21.97 -0.17 4.28
CA SER A 253 -21.36 0.94 3.54
C SER A 253 -19.94 0.63 3.08
N PRO A 254 -19.55 1.05 1.86
CA PRO A 254 -18.17 0.97 1.37
C PRO A 254 -17.31 2.08 2.00
N SER A 255 -17.26 2.14 3.33
CA SER A 255 -16.50 3.14 4.07
C SER A 255 -15.88 2.60 5.36
N LEU A 256 -14.80 3.24 5.77
CA LEU A 256 -14.11 3.05 7.05
C LEU A 256 -14.31 4.31 7.89
N LEU A 257 -15.00 4.19 9.02
CA LEU A 257 -14.99 5.24 10.03
C LEU A 257 -13.76 5.06 10.89
N VAL A 258 -13.04 6.14 11.16
CA VAL A 258 -11.89 6.15 12.06
C VAL A 258 -12.11 7.21 13.12
N ALA A 259 -12.16 6.80 14.39
CA ALA A 259 -12.13 7.70 15.52
C ALA A 259 -10.70 7.78 16.07
N TYR A 260 -10.23 8.99 16.31
CA TYR A 260 -8.95 9.26 16.94
C TYR A 260 -9.16 9.68 18.39
N HIS A 261 -8.29 9.21 19.27
CA HIS A 261 -8.18 9.68 20.64
C HIS A 261 -6.72 10.06 20.93
N LEU A 262 -6.47 11.36 21.03
CA LEU A 262 -5.13 11.90 21.26
C LEU A 262 -4.76 11.80 22.75
N PRO A 263 -3.50 11.49 23.09
CA PRO A 263 -2.98 11.62 24.44
C PRO A 263 -3.13 13.06 24.95
N ALA A 264 -3.31 13.23 26.26
CA ALA A 264 -3.53 14.55 26.86
C ALA A 264 -2.40 15.58 26.59
N ALA A 265 -1.19 15.09 26.31
CA ALA A 265 -0.01 15.90 26.01
C ALA A 265 0.08 16.36 24.55
N VAL A 266 -0.72 15.79 23.64
CA VAL A 266 -0.71 16.11 22.21
C VAL A 266 -1.76 17.19 21.94
N PRO A 267 -1.38 18.42 21.58
CA PRO A 267 -2.32 19.52 21.40
C PRO A 267 -3.04 19.47 20.04
N ALA A 268 -2.39 18.89 19.02
CA ALA A 268 -2.93 18.77 17.68
C ALA A 268 -2.23 17.63 16.92
N ILE A 269 -2.86 17.17 15.84
CA ILE A 269 -2.29 16.21 14.91
C ILE A 269 -2.62 16.61 13.47
N THR A 270 -1.72 16.28 12.55
CA THR A 270 -1.96 16.36 11.11
C THR A 270 -2.05 14.94 10.57
N VAL A 271 -3.08 14.67 9.78
CA VAL A 271 -3.33 13.36 9.18
C VAL A 271 -3.37 13.51 7.66
N ASP A 272 -2.50 12.75 7.00
CA ASP A 272 -2.37 12.65 5.57
C ASP A 272 -3.07 11.40 5.05
N THR A 273 -3.81 11.52 3.94
CA THR A 273 -4.39 10.38 3.23
C THR A 273 -4.24 10.58 1.74
N CYS A 274 -3.52 9.67 1.08
CA CYS A 274 -3.36 9.67 -0.35
C CYS A 274 -4.37 8.75 -1.02
N LEU A 275 -5.14 9.35 -1.92
CA LEU A 275 -6.27 8.77 -2.61
C LEU A 275 -5.91 8.40 -4.05
N SER A 276 -6.12 7.14 -4.43
CA SER A 276 -5.71 6.59 -5.73
C SER A 276 -6.88 5.87 -6.39
N PRO A 277 -7.93 6.59 -6.86
CA PRO A 277 -9.12 5.97 -7.44
C PRO A 277 -8.74 5.17 -8.69
N ASP A 278 -9.08 3.88 -8.70
CA ASP A 278 -8.71 2.94 -9.77
C ASP A 278 -7.22 3.04 -10.13
N TYR A 279 -6.37 2.56 -9.21
CA TYR A 279 -4.92 2.57 -9.40
C TYR A 279 -4.47 1.95 -10.73
N CYS A 280 -5.20 0.95 -11.25
CA CYS A 280 -4.92 0.33 -12.54
C CYS A 280 -5.11 1.31 -13.71
N GLY A 281 -6.15 2.15 -13.63
CA GLY A 281 -6.37 3.28 -14.54
C GLY A 281 -5.26 4.34 -14.40
N LEU A 282 -4.83 4.64 -13.17
CA LEU A 282 -3.75 5.62 -12.93
C LEU A 282 -2.41 5.18 -13.51
N LEU A 283 -2.06 3.89 -13.44
CA LEU A 283 -0.88 3.37 -14.13
C LEU A 283 -0.93 3.54 -15.65
N ARG A 284 -2.13 3.65 -16.23
CA ARG A 284 -2.32 3.74 -17.68
C ARG A 284 -2.38 5.18 -18.18
N TYR A 285 -3.08 6.04 -17.44
CA TYR A 285 -3.42 7.40 -17.88
C TYR A 285 -2.76 8.49 -17.04
N GLY A 286 -2.10 8.13 -15.94
CA GLY A 286 -1.50 9.05 -14.99
C GLY A 286 -2.53 10.04 -14.44
N ALA A 287 -2.09 11.26 -14.15
CA ALA A 287 -2.95 12.31 -13.61
C ALA A 287 -3.94 12.91 -14.63
N ALA A 288 -3.88 12.54 -15.91
CA ALA A 288 -4.70 13.16 -16.95
C ALA A 288 -6.22 12.91 -16.76
N GLU A 289 -6.59 11.80 -16.13
CA GLU A 289 -7.99 11.43 -15.88
C GLU A 289 -8.43 11.67 -14.42
N LEU A 290 -7.53 12.17 -13.56
CA LEU A 290 -7.84 12.48 -12.17
C LEU A 290 -8.71 13.73 -12.06
N GLN A 291 -9.84 13.60 -11.38
CA GLN A 291 -10.75 14.72 -11.11
C GLN A 291 -10.89 14.91 -9.60
N ARG A 292 -10.33 16.00 -9.07
CA ARG A 292 -10.55 16.40 -7.67
C ARG A 292 -12.00 16.81 -7.47
N GLN A 293 -12.58 16.38 -6.37
CA GLN A 293 -13.94 16.69 -5.95
C GLN A 293 -13.93 17.10 -4.47
N GLY A 294 -14.91 17.89 -4.03
CA GLY A 294 -14.99 18.27 -2.62
C GLY A 294 -16.14 19.21 -2.32
N GLY A 295 -16.48 19.27 -1.04
CA GLY A 295 -17.45 20.19 -0.46
C GLY A 295 -16.93 20.75 0.86
N PRO A 296 -17.75 21.40 1.70
CA PRO A 296 -17.27 22.01 2.95
C PRO A 296 -16.56 21.00 3.87
N ASN A 297 -17.14 19.81 4.00
CA ASN A 297 -16.72 18.80 4.98
C ASN A 297 -16.13 17.53 4.34
N TRP A 298 -15.83 17.55 3.04
CA TRP A 298 -15.23 16.39 2.38
C TRP A 298 -14.29 16.78 1.24
N ARG A 299 -13.31 15.93 0.99
CA ARG A 299 -12.34 16.03 -0.10
C ARG A 299 -12.23 14.66 -0.76
N GLY A 300 -12.17 14.62 -2.07
CA GLY A 300 -12.10 13.37 -2.80
C GLY A 300 -11.54 13.52 -4.19
N VAL A 301 -11.49 12.40 -4.87
CA VAL A 301 -10.96 12.31 -6.22
C VAL A 301 -11.66 11.17 -6.97
N ARG A 302 -11.86 11.36 -8.27
CA ARG A 302 -12.49 10.40 -9.16
C ARG A 302 -11.59 10.06 -10.34
N ASN A 303 -11.62 8.80 -10.75
CA ASN A 303 -11.00 8.29 -11.96
C ASN A 303 -11.74 7.04 -12.45
N CYS A 304 -11.85 6.86 -13.77
CA CYS A 304 -12.49 5.70 -14.41
C CYS A 304 -13.83 5.28 -13.76
N GLY A 305 -14.67 6.24 -13.35
CA GLY A 305 -15.95 5.98 -12.68
C GLY A 305 -15.88 5.74 -11.17
N THR A 306 -14.69 5.43 -10.62
CA THR A 306 -14.47 5.23 -9.18
C THR A 306 -14.16 6.55 -8.49
N ALA A 307 -14.91 6.89 -7.43
CA ALA A 307 -14.60 8.01 -6.54
C ALA A 307 -14.19 7.49 -5.17
N VAL A 308 -13.14 8.07 -4.59
CA VAL A 308 -12.71 7.85 -3.21
C VAL A 308 -12.60 9.20 -2.52
N TRP A 309 -12.96 9.26 -1.25
CA TRP A 309 -13.09 10.52 -0.53
C TRP A 309 -12.83 10.34 0.97
N VAL A 310 -12.48 11.45 1.62
CA VAL A 310 -12.41 11.60 3.07
C VAL A 310 -13.44 12.65 3.49
N ALA A 311 -14.26 12.34 4.48
CA ALA A 311 -15.23 13.25 5.07
C ALA A 311 -14.96 13.48 6.56
N LEU A 312 -15.25 14.70 7.01
CA LEU A 312 -15.13 15.17 8.38
C LEU A 312 -16.53 15.51 8.94
N PRO A 313 -16.76 15.35 10.26
CA PRO A 313 -18.02 15.74 10.90
C PRO A 313 -18.33 17.25 10.84
N GLY A 314 -17.30 18.10 10.86
CA GLY A 314 -17.42 19.56 10.86
C GLY A 314 -17.69 20.19 12.24
N ASP A 315 -17.94 19.37 13.28
CA ASP A 315 -18.24 19.80 14.66
C ASP A 315 -17.16 19.41 15.68
N GLU A 316 -16.00 18.90 15.24
CA GLU A 316 -14.98 18.27 16.11
C GLU A 316 -13.59 18.92 16.00
N GLY A 317 -13.51 20.22 15.70
CA GLY A 317 -12.23 20.95 15.68
C GLY A 317 -11.24 20.43 14.63
N THR A 318 -11.75 19.87 13.53
CA THR A 318 -11.00 19.39 12.37
C THR A 318 -11.08 20.38 11.23
N THR A 319 -9.96 20.66 10.55
CA THR A 319 -9.91 21.53 9.38
C THR A 319 -9.10 20.92 8.24
N TRP A 320 -9.47 21.23 7.00
CA TRP A 320 -8.63 20.92 5.85
C TRP A 320 -7.43 21.87 5.80
N CYS A 321 -6.26 21.35 5.48
CA CYS A 321 -5.06 22.15 5.28
C CYS A 321 -4.34 21.69 4.01
N ASP A 322 -3.43 22.54 3.53
CA ASP A 322 -2.65 22.24 2.34
C ASP A 322 -1.57 21.20 2.66
N PRO A 323 -1.36 20.21 1.78
CA PRO A 323 -0.23 19.29 1.92
C PRO A 323 1.13 20.00 1.82
N ASP A 324 2.15 19.49 2.52
CA ASP A 324 3.51 20.07 2.51
C ASP A 324 4.25 19.90 1.17
N GLY A 325 3.72 19.05 0.28
CA GLY A 325 4.38 18.66 -0.96
C GLY A 325 3.41 18.46 -2.12
N PRO A 326 3.94 18.22 -3.33
CA PRO A 326 3.12 17.89 -4.48
C PRO A 326 2.39 16.56 -4.28
N ASP A 327 1.34 16.34 -5.06
CA ASP A 327 0.72 15.02 -5.14
C ASP A 327 1.74 13.96 -5.58
N PRO A 328 1.67 12.74 -5.02
CA PRO A 328 2.43 11.62 -5.56
C PRO A 328 1.91 11.26 -6.96
N GLY A 329 2.77 10.65 -7.79
CA GLY A 329 2.49 10.44 -9.22
C GLY A 329 1.20 9.66 -9.54
N HIS A 330 0.77 8.79 -8.63
CA HIS A 330 -0.43 7.93 -8.79
C HIS A 330 -1.48 8.16 -7.69
N GLY A 331 -1.63 9.39 -7.19
CA GLY A 331 -2.65 9.69 -6.20
C GLY A 331 -2.87 11.17 -5.98
N VAL A 332 -3.81 11.48 -5.10
CA VAL A 332 -4.11 12.83 -4.61
C VAL A 332 -3.98 12.84 -3.11
N LEU A 333 -3.11 13.70 -2.59
CA LEU A 333 -2.95 13.86 -1.16
C LEU A 333 -4.05 14.77 -0.62
N VAL A 334 -4.78 14.29 0.39
CA VAL A 334 -5.67 15.09 1.22
C VAL A 334 -5.11 15.14 2.63
N ARG A 335 -5.14 16.34 3.21
CA ARG A 335 -4.59 16.59 4.53
C ARG A 335 -5.59 17.32 5.40
N MET A 336 -5.66 16.91 6.66
CA MET A 336 -6.42 17.60 7.68
C MET A 336 -5.59 17.80 8.95
N CYS A 337 -5.94 18.85 9.69
CA CYS A 337 -5.46 19.10 11.04
C CYS A 337 -6.62 18.89 12.03
N ALA A 338 -6.32 18.34 13.19
CA ALA A 338 -7.25 18.25 14.31
C ALA A 338 -6.63 18.80 15.58
N GLU A 339 -7.31 19.73 16.24
CA GLU A 339 -6.94 20.31 17.54
C GLU A 339 -7.75 19.71 18.70
N ALA A 340 -8.78 18.92 18.37
CA ALA A 340 -9.59 18.22 19.37
C ALA A 340 -8.88 16.95 19.85
N ARG A 341 -9.07 16.63 21.13
CA ARG A 341 -8.57 15.36 21.73
C ARG A 341 -9.26 14.12 21.18
N SER A 342 -10.45 14.27 20.62
CA SER A 342 -11.14 13.18 19.95
C SER A 342 -11.89 13.72 18.76
N PHE A 343 -11.74 13.05 17.63
CA PHE A 343 -12.35 13.43 16.37
C PHE A 343 -12.56 12.21 15.49
N HIS A 344 -13.44 12.33 14.52
CA HIS A 344 -13.73 11.29 13.54
C HIS A 344 -13.33 11.73 12.14
N LEU A 345 -13.00 10.75 11.31
CA LEU A 345 -12.93 10.89 9.88
C LEU A 345 -13.56 9.66 9.23
N LEU A 346 -14.04 9.82 8.00
CA LEU A 346 -14.65 8.75 7.23
C LEU A 346 -13.96 8.65 5.88
N ILE A 347 -13.34 7.50 5.57
CA ILE A 347 -12.81 7.21 4.24
C ILE A 347 -13.86 6.38 3.51
N GLY A 348 -14.35 6.85 2.38
CA GLY A 348 -15.40 6.17 1.63
C GLY A 348 -15.13 6.08 0.14
N ILE A 349 -15.81 5.13 -0.51
CA ILE A 349 -15.77 4.92 -1.96
C ILE A 349 -17.17 5.00 -2.54
N GLY A 350 -17.28 5.54 -3.74
CA GLY A 350 -18.53 5.74 -4.46
C GLY A 350 -18.96 7.20 -4.52
N ASP A 351 -20.18 7.42 -5.02
CA ASP A 351 -20.72 8.76 -5.20
C ASP A 351 -20.94 9.47 -3.87
N ILE A 352 -20.56 10.74 -3.84
CA ILE A 352 -20.70 11.59 -2.66
C ILE A 352 -21.10 13.01 -3.05
N GLY A 353 -21.82 13.65 -2.14
CA GLY A 353 -22.12 15.07 -2.08
C GLY A 353 -22.33 15.47 -0.62
N ASP A 354 -22.57 16.75 -0.37
CA ASP A 354 -22.59 17.31 1.00
C ASP A 354 -23.57 16.57 1.93
N ASP A 355 -24.82 16.37 1.50
CA ASP A 355 -25.83 15.66 2.31
C ASP A 355 -25.46 14.19 2.53
N THR A 356 -24.83 13.54 1.56
CA THR A 356 -24.42 12.14 1.67
C THR A 356 -23.23 12.00 2.62
N ALA A 357 -22.28 12.93 2.57
CA ALA A 357 -21.15 13.00 3.50
C ALA A 357 -21.64 13.12 4.94
N GLU A 358 -22.52 14.09 5.21
CA GLU A 358 -23.07 14.32 6.55
C GLU A 358 -23.81 13.08 7.08
N ARG A 359 -24.68 12.49 6.24
CA ARG A 359 -25.40 11.26 6.62
C ARG A 359 -24.46 10.10 6.90
N ALA A 360 -23.44 9.91 6.08
CA ALA A 360 -22.50 8.79 6.22
C ALA A 360 -21.67 8.93 7.50
N VAL A 361 -21.18 10.14 7.80
CA VAL A 361 -20.45 10.43 9.04
C VAL A 361 -21.34 10.22 10.26
N ARG A 362 -22.57 10.75 10.25
CA ARG A 362 -23.53 10.55 11.34
C ARG A 362 -23.82 9.07 11.59
N ALA A 363 -24.12 8.32 10.53
CA ALA A 363 -24.38 6.88 10.63
C ALA A 363 -23.19 6.11 11.19
N GLY A 364 -21.96 6.47 10.80
CA GLY A 364 -20.74 5.89 11.39
C GLY A 364 -20.64 6.17 12.89
N ARG A 365 -20.82 7.43 13.32
CA ARG A 365 -20.74 7.82 14.74
C ARG A 365 -21.80 7.11 15.60
N GLU A 366 -23.02 6.97 15.07
CA GLU A 366 -24.10 6.23 15.75
C GLU A 366 -23.73 4.76 15.97
N ARG A 367 -23.14 4.10 14.97
CA ARG A 367 -22.65 2.71 15.09
C ARG A 367 -21.53 2.59 16.12
N LEU A 368 -20.55 3.50 16.09
CA LEU A 368 -19.47 3.47 17.07
C LEU A 368 -19.98 3.65 18.51
N SER A 369 -20.95 4.57 18.69
CA SER A 369 -21.56 4.81 20.00
C SER A 369 -22.32 3.59 20.53
N TYR A 370 -22.98 2.84 19.63
CA TYR A 370 -23.65 1.58 19.96
C TYR A 370 -22.66 0.56 20.53
N LEU A 371 -21.51 0.36 19.88
CA LEU A 371 -20.46 -0.57 20.34
C LEU A 371 -19.90 -0.18 21.71
N ALA A 372 -19.74 1.12 21.97
CA ALA A 372 -19.23 1.61 23.25
C ALA A 372 -20.22 1.37 24.42
N ALA A 373 -21.53 1.42 24.15
CA ALA A 373 -22.56 1.19 25.15
C ALA A 373 -22.68 -0.30 25.53
N GLU A 374 -22.53 -1.23 24.58
CA GLU A 374 -22.56 -2.67 24.87
C GLU A 374 -21.33 -3.12 25.68
N THR A 375 -20.14 -2.60 25.35
CA THR A 375 -18.90 -2.91 26.09
C THR A 375 -18.97 -2.48 27.57
N THR A 376 -19.78 -1.47 27.91
CA THR A 376 -19.91 -0.95 29.29
C THR A 376 -21.07 -1.56 30.08
N GLY A 377 -22.01 -2.25 29.41
CA GLY A 377 -23.19 -2.87 30.03
C GLY A 377 -22.91 -4.19 30.76
N ASP A 378 -21.78 -4.86 30.50
CA ASP A 378 -21.41 -6.14 31.14
C ASP A 378 -20.69 -6.01 32.50
N LEU A 379 -20.65 -4.79 33.08
CA LEU A 379 -19.98 -4.50 34.36
C LEU A 379 -20.92 -4.07 35.49
N THR A 380 -22.24 -4.27 35.39
CA THR A 380 -23.21 -3.95 36.47
C THR A 380 -23.83 -5.17 37.12
#